data_AF-A0A662XFT5-F1
#
_entry.id   AF-A0A662XFT5-F1
#
_cell.length_a   1.000
_cell.length_b   1.000
_cell.length_c   1.000
_cell.angle_alpha   90.00
_cell.angle_beta   90.00
_cell.angle_gamma   90.00
#
_symmetry.space_group_name_H-M   'P 1'
#
loop_
_entity.id
_entity.type
_entity.pdbx_description
1 polymer ?
#
loop_
_entity_poly.entity_id
_entity_poly.type
_entity_poly.pdbx_seq_one_letter_code
_entity_poly.pdbx_strand_id
1 'polypeptide(L)'
;MAVDKLLESTTPPQTSTADSRESSKKRSFADAPLSEEAVPPALADMRWIPPTSNDVERLFSRAGIVYSRLRRRLNPMTLETVLFLQYNRSLWDGSAVAQAVENGRKKRRVA
;
A
#
# COMPACT_ATOMS: atom_id res chain seq x y z
N MET A 1 -8.45 17.69 -45.42
CA MET A 1 -7.72 17.26 -46.62
C MET A 1 -6.78 18.40 -47.01
N ALA A 2 -5.52 18.35 -46.57
CA ALA A 2 -4.49 19.23 -47.09
C ALA A 2 -3.15 18.49 -46.93
N VAL A 3 -2.54 18.23 -48.07
CA VAL A 3 -1.30 17.50 -48.28
C VAL A 3 -0.29 18.51 -48.82
N ASP A 4 0.79 18.76 -48.09
CA ASP A 4 1.96 19.49 -48.58
C ASP A 4 3.17 18.55 -48.40
N LYS A 5 3.61 17.81 -49.44
CA LYS A 5 4.64 18.17 -50.42
C LYS A 5 5.87 18.83 -49.75
N LEU A 6 6.95 18.10 -49.47
CA LEU A 6 7.98 17.54 -50.38
C LEU A 6 8.93 18.61 -50.99
N LEU A 7 10.20 18.57 -50.52
CA LEU A 7 11.48 18.94 -51.19
C LEU A 7 11.65 20.42 -51.62
N GLU A 8 12.80 21.10 -51.55
CA GLU A 8 14.20 20.82 -51.20
C GLU A 8 15.01 22.09 -51.54
N SER A 9 16.12 22.38 -50.83
CA SER A 9 17.30 23.16 -51.30
C SER A 9 18.27 23.27 -50.11
N THR A 10 19.59 23.12 -50.17
CA THR A 10 20.52 23.21 -51.29
C THR A 10 21.88 22.63 -50.87
N THR A 11 22.37 21.67 -51.66
CA THR A 11 23.72 21.34 -52.18
C THR A 11 25.03 21.57 -51.37
N PRO A 12 26.07 20.69 -51.52
CA PRO A 12 27.30 20.60 -50.71
C PRO A 12 28.49 21.36 -51.36
N PRO A 13 29.74 21.38 -50.82
CA PRO A 13 30.67 20.26 -51.09
C PRO A 13 31.86 20.03 -50.10
N GLN A 14 32.43 18.81 -50.18
CA GLN A 14 33.82 18.37 -49.87
C GLN A 14 34.22 18.19 -48.38
N THR A 15 35.13 17.30 -47.98
CA THR A 15 36.17 16.53 -48.66
C THR A 15 36.43 15.27 -47.83
N SER A 16 36.74 14.17 -48.51
CA SER A 16 37.32 12.94 -47.96
C SER A 16 38.40 13.18 -46.90
N THR A 17 38.33 12.44 -45.78
CA THR A 17 39.46 11.65 -45.28
C THR A 17 38.92 10.51 -44.42
N ALA A 18 39.17 9.29 -44.88
CA ALA A 18 39.18 8.14 -44.00
C ALA A 18 40.29 8.34 -42.95
N ASP A 19 39.98 8.20 -41.66
CA ASP A 19 40.83 7.39 -40.81
C ASP A 19 40.13 7.02 -39.48
N SER A 20 40.27 5.74 -39.14
CA SER A 20 40.54 5.26 -37.80
C SER A 20 39.48 5.33 -36.69
N ARG A 21 39.11 4.08 -36.33
CA ARG A 21 38.82 3.56 -34.98
C ARG A 21 37.35 3.57 -34.60
N GLU A 22 36.76 2.39 -34.78
CA GLU A 22 35.75 1.79 -33.92
C GLU A 22 36.08 2.08 -32.44
N SER A 23 35.66 3.26 -31.97
CA SER A 23 35.73 3.58 -30.55
C SER A 23 34.49 2.97 -29.93
N SER A 24 34.64 1.73 -29.46
CA SER A 24 33.68 1.11 -28.55
C SER A 24 33.50 2.09 -27.40
N LYS A 25 32.43 2.87 -27.45
CA LYS A 25 32.18 3.97 -26.52
C LYS A 25 31.91 3.31 -25.17
N LYS A 26 32.95 3.25 -24.33
CA LYS A 26 32.88 2.65 -23.00
C LYS A 26 31.81 3.43 -22.25
N ARG A 27 30.68 2.78 -21.96
CA ARG A 27 29.59 3.38 -21.19
C ARG A 27 30.19 3.86 -19.87
N SER A 28 29.97 5.12 -19.51
CA SER A 28 30.50 5.66 -18.26
C SER A 28 29.89 4.92 -17.07
N PHE A 29 30.63 4.78 -15.96
CA PHE A 29 30.09 4.17 -14.73
C PHE A 29 28.81 4.88 -14.27
N ALA A 30 28.69 6.18 -14.53
CA ALA A 30 27.51 6.98 -14.23
C ALA A 30 26.31 6.71 -15.16
N ASP A 31 26.53 6.13 -16.35
CA ASP A 31 25.46 5.82 -17.32
C ASP A 31 24.78 4.46 -17.06
N ALA A 32 25.41 3.58 -16.29
CA ALA A 32 24.86 2.29 -15.91
C ALA A 32 23.58 2.40 -15.05
N PRO A 33 23.54 3.19 -13.96
CA PRO A 33 22.35 3.29 -13.11
C PRO A 33 21.19 4.08 -13.75
N LEU A 34 21.46 4.88 -14.79
CA LEU A 34 20.41 5.59 -15.54
C LEU A 34 19.82 4.76 -16.68
N SER A 35 20.62 3.85 -17.25
CA SER A 35 20.13 2.88 -18.25
C SER A 35 19.31 1.77 -17.60
N GLU A 36 19.59 1.50 -16.34
CA GLU A 36 18.75 0.74 -15.43
C GLU A 36 17.72 1.70 -14.83
N GLU A 37 16.90 2.33 -15.68
CA GLU A 37 15.67 2.94 -15.22
C GLU A 37 14.88 1.81 -14.56
N ALA A 38 14.95 1.77 -13.23
CA ALA A 38 14.33 0.74 -12.41
C ALA A 38 12.87 0.71 -12.80
N VAL A 39 12.48 -0.30 -13.58
CA VAL A 39 11.10 -0.52 -14.00
C VAL A 39 10.29 -0.39 -12.73
N PRO A 40 9.46 0.68 -12.60
CA PRO A 40 8.75 0.89 -11.35
C PRO A 40 7.99 -0.40 -11.10
N PRO A 41 8.18 -1.03 -9.92
CA PRO A 41 7.54 -2.31 -9.65
C PRO A 41 6.08 -2.13 -9.97
N ALA A 42 5.54 -3.00 -10.83
CA ALA A 42 4.17 -2.89 -11.31
C ALA A 42 3.27 -2.69 -10.09
N LEU A 43 2.77 -1.46 -9.92
CA LEU A 43 2.02 -1.08 -8.73
C LEU A 43 0.78 -1.95 -8.73
N ALA A 44 0.74 -2.94 -7.83
CA ALA A 44 -0.39 -3.85 -7.73
C ALA A 44 -1.66 -3.03 -7.51
N ASP A 45 -2.76 -3.39 -8.18
CA ASP A 45 -4.03 -2.71 -8.00
C ASP A 45 -4.51 -2.89 -6.54
N MET A 46 -4.37 -1.83 -5.74
CA MET A 46 -4.75 -1.79 -4.33
C MET A 46 -6.19 -1.28 -4.14
N ARG A 47 -7.02 -1.17 -5.19
CA ARG A 47 -8.40 -0.68 -5.07
C ARG A 47 -9.30 -1.54 -4.17
N TRP A 48 -8.90 -2.79 -3.90
CA TRP A 48 -9.58 -3.67 -2.95
C TRP A 48 -9.22 -3.37 -1.48
N ILE A 49 -8.11 -2.67 -1.23
CA ILE A 49 -7.70 -2.22 0.10
C ILE A 49 -8.47 -0.91 0.36
N PRO A 50 -9.43 -0.89 1.30
CA PRO A 50 -10.07 0.37 1.71
C PRO A 50 -8.98 1.33 2.21
N PRO A 51 -9.19 2.65 2.22
CA PRO A 51 -8.26 3.57 2.87
C PRO A 51 -8.18 3.25 4.38
N THR A 52 -7.24 2.38 4.75
CA THR A 52 -7.17 1.72 6.07
C THR A 52 -6.87 2.71 7.20
N SER A 53 -6.27 3.86 6.87
CA SER A 53 -5.93 4.89 7.84
C SER A 53 -7.16 5.36 8.62
N ASN A 54 -8.28 5.64 7.94
CA ASN A 54 -9.45 6.22 8.60
C ASN A 54 -10.12 5.23 9.58
N ASP A 55 -10.15 3.93 9.25
CA ASP A 55 -10.78 2.94 10.15
C ASP A 55 -9.92 2.70 11.39
N VAL A 56 -8.60 2.66 11.23
CA VAL A 56 -7.63 2.56 12.33
C VAL A 56 -7.67 3.82 13.20
N GLU A 57 -7.68 5.00 12.59
CA GLU A 57 -7.81 6.28 13.29
C GLU A 57 -9.12 6.38 14.09
N ARG A 58 -10.25 5.93 13.51
CA ARG A 58 -11.55 5.87 14.20
C ARG A 58 -11.52 4.89 15.37
N LEU A 59 -10.89 3.73 15.19
CA LEU A 59 -10.72 2.73 16.25
C LEU A 59 -9.92 3.32 17.42
N PHE A 60 -8.76 3.94 17.16
CA PHE A 60 -7.92 4.51 18.21
C PHE A 60 -8.53 5.77 18.86
N SER A 61 -9.27 6.57 18.10
CA SER A 61 -10.06 7.67 18.65
C SER A 61 -11.08 7.16 19.68
N ARG A 62 -11.78 6.07 19.35
CA ARG A 62 -12.72 5.42 20.27
C ARG A 62 -12.01 4.75 21.45
N ALA A 63 -10.85 4.15 21.21
CA ALA A 63 -10.01 3.56 22.24
C ALA A 63 -9.57 4.59 23.28
N GLY A 64 -9.26 5.82 22.87
CA GLY A 64 -8.95 6.93 23.78
C GLY A 64 -10.09 7.23 24.77
N ILE A 65 -11.35 7.10 24.34
CA ILE A 65 -12.53 7.29 25.21
C ILE A 65 -12.68 6.11 26.18
N VAL A 66 -12.50 4.88 25.69
CA VAL A 66 -12.59 3.66 26.51
C VAL A 66 -11.48 3.61 27.55
N TYR A 67 -10.26 4.02 27.18
CA TYR A 67 -9.08 4.14 28.03
C TYR A 67 -8.94 5.53 28.66
N SER A 68 -10.05 6.02 29.24
CA SER A 68 -10.07 7.29 29.94
C SER A 68 -9.31 7.25 31.27
N ARG A 69 -9.05 8.42 31.87
CA ARG A 69 -8.31 8.55 33.15
C ARG A 69 -8.81 7.62 34.25
N LEU A 70 -10.13 7.45 34.37
CA LEU A 70 -10.77 6.62 35.38
C LEU A 70 -10.62 5.10 35.10
N ARG A 71 -10.33 4.73 33.85
CA ARG A 71 -10.23 3.35 33.38
C ARG A 71 -8.80 2.93 33.07
N ARG A 72 -7.79 3.70 33.49
CA ARG A 72 -6.37 3.39 33.27
C ARG A 72 -5.88 2.12 33.97
N ARG A 73 -6.62 1.63 34.96
CA ARG A 73 -6.34 0.34 35.64
C ARG A 73 -6.94 -0.86 34.91
N LEU A 74 -7.55 -0.67 33.74
CA LEU A 74 -8.09 -1.76 32.93
C LEU A 74 -6.93 -2.64 32.43
N ASN A 75 -7.05 -3.96 32.58
CA ASN A 75 -6.08 -4.90 32.04
C ASN A 75 -6.04 -4.73 30.50
N PRO A 76 -4.85 -4.69 29.86
CA PRO A 76 -4.72 -4.58 28.41
C PRO A 76 -5.58 -5.59 27.64
N MET A 77 -5.62 -6.85 28.08
CA MET A 77 -6.44 -7.89 27.45
C MET A 77 -7.95 -7.56 27.51
N THR A 78 -8.39 -6.99 28.62
CA THR A 78 -9.79 -6.56 28.78
C THR A 78 -10.09 -5.36 27.88
N LEU A 79 -9.15 -4.42 27.75
CA LEU A 79 -9.28 -3.29 26.84
C LEU A 79 -9.44 -3.76 25.39
N GLU A 80 -8.56 -4.66 24.94
CA GLU A 80 -8.61 -5.26 23.60
C GLU A 80 -9.95 -5.96 23.34
N THR A 81 -10.40 -6.76 24.31
CA THR A 81 -11.69 -7.47 24.21
C THR A 81 -12.87 -6.50 24.07
N VAL A 82 -12.88 -5.42 24.87
CA VAL A 82 -13.94 -4.41 24.79
C VAL A 82 -13.93 -3.70 23.44
N LEU A 83 -12.76 -3.32 22.93
CA LEU A 83 -12.64 -2.67 21.62
C LEU A 83 -13.07 -3.61 20.48
N PHE A 84 -12.67 -4.87 20.53
CA PHE A 84 -13.07 -5.88 19.56
C PHE A 84 -14.59 -6.03 19.49
N LEU A 85 -15.25 -6.19 20.63
CA LEU A 85 -16.71 -6.30 20.70
C LEU A 85 -17.39 -5.01 20.24
N GLN A 86 -16.83 -3.85 20.61
CA GLN A 86 -17.41 -2.55 20.29
C GLN A 86 -17.30 -2.19 18.80
N TYR A 87 -16.20 -2.58 18.15
CA TYR A 87 -16.00 -2.40 16.70
C TYR A 87 -16.90 -3.34 15.90
N ASN A 88 -16.95 -4.61 16.29
CA ASN A 88 -17.72 -5.65 15.60
C ASN A 88 -19.16 -5.75 16.11
N ARG A 89 -19.79 -4.63 16.47
CA ARG A 89 -21.12 -4.63 17.10
C ARG A 89 -22.22 -5.23 16.23
N SER A 90 -22.07 -5.18 14.90
CA SER A 90 -22.98 -5.81 13.94
C SER A 90 -22.91 -7.34 13.93
N LEU A 91 -21.83 -7.93 14.43
CA LEU A 91 -21.59 -9.38 14.40
C LEU A 91 -22.19 -10.11 15.60
N TRP A 92 -22.71 -9.40 16.61
CA TRP A 92 -23.25 -10.01 17.80
C TRP A 92 -24.47 -9.25 18.33
N ASP A 93 -25.38 -9.98 18.95
CA ASP A 93 -26.55 -9.47 19.65
C ASP A 93 -26.63 -10.08 21.05
N GLY A 94 -27.64 -9.69 21.82
CA GLY A 94 -27.83 -10.21 23.19
C GLY A 94 -28.02 -11.73 23.22
N SER A 95 -28.67 -12.29 22.19
CA SER A 95 -28.90 -13.73 22.05
C SER A 95 -27.59 -14.49 21.85
N ALA A 96 -26.75 -14.05 20.90
CA ALA A 96 -25.45 -14.65 20.64
C ALA A 96 -24.55 -14.63 21.88
N VAL A 97 -24.56 -13.53 22.64
CA VAL A 97 -23.80 -13.42 23.89
C VAL A 97 -24.33 -14.40 24.94
N ALA A 98 -25.65 -14.50 25.12
CA ALA A 98 -26.24 -15.43 26.07
C ALA A 98 -25.87 -16.89 25.74
N GLN A 99 -25.93 -17.26 24.46
CA GLN A 99 -25.53 -18.59 24.00
C GLN A 99 -24.04 -18.86 24.22
N ALA A 100 -23.16 -17.90 23.92
CA ALA A 100 -21.73 -18.02 24.14
C ALA A 100 -21.39 -18.22 25.64
N VAL A 101 -22.09 -17.50 26.52
CA VAL A 101 -21.93 -17.65 27.97
C VAL A 101 -22.34 -19.06 28.42
N GLU A 102 -23.49 -19.55 27.96
CA GLU A 102 -23.95 -20.91 28.31
C GLU A 102 -23.00 -21.99 27.81
N ASN A 103 -22.50 -21.87 26.58
CA ASN A 103 -21.51 -22.79 26.02
C ASN A 103 -20.20 -22.78 26.83
N GLY A 104 -19.75 -21.61 27.28
CA GLY A 104 -18.60 -21.48 28.16
C GLY A 104 -18.82 -22.15 29.53
N ARG A 105 -20.03 -22.03 30.10
CA ARG A 105 -20.40 -22.73 31.34
C ARG A 105 -20.35 -24.23 31.18
N LYS A 106 -20.92 -24.76 30.09
CA LYS A 106 -20.89 -26.20 29.78
C LYS A 106 -19.46 -26.71 29.64
N LYS A 107 -18.61 -25.99 28.90
CA LYS A 107 -17.20 -26.38 28.68
C LYS A 107 -16.41 -26.49 29.99
N ARG A 108 -16.62 -25.57 30.94
CA ARG A 108 -16.00 -25.62 32.28
C ARG A 108 -16.53 -26.71 33.20
N ARG A 109 -17.70 -27.28 32.92
CA ARG A 109 -18.26 -28.40 33.71
C ARG A 109 -17.77 -29.76 33.21
N VAL A 110 -17.23 -29.81 32.00
CA VAL A 110 -16.74 -31.02 31.33
C VAL A 110 -15.22 -31.13 31.42
N ALA A 111 -14.52 -30.01 31.59
CA ALA A 111 -13.09 -29.94 31.93
C ALA A 111 -12.87 -30.04 33.44
#